data_AF-A0A448ZAY9-F1
#
_entry.id   AF-A0A448ZAY9-F1
#
_cell.length_a   1.000
_cell.length_b   1.000
_cell.length_c   1.000
_cell.angle_alpha   90.00
_cell.angle_beta   90.00
_cell.angle_gamma   90.00
#
_symmetry.space_group_name_H-M   'P 1'
#
loop_
_entity.id
_entity.type
_entity.pdbx_description
1 polymer ?
#
loop_
_entity_poly.entity_id
_entity_poly.type
_entity_poly.pdbx_seq_one_letter_code
_entity_poly.pdbx_strand_id
1 'polypeptide(L)'
;MNVARFNFSHGSHEEHKRSLDRLRKVAASKSSNIAVLLDTKGPEIRTGLFDKSVLTQLELKRGDDFTLIGDYSYKANCSKKLGCSYEQIAESVKPGQQILVADGALVLTVVSSDVPNKEVTCRVENNASIGERKNICLPGIRVDLPTFSEKDVDDVVNFGIKNGVDCIAASFIRTGQDVLNLRKLLADNGGEAIKIISKIGNQEGMEHFDKILEETDGIMIARGVLGMDIAPAKVREEKPT
;
A
#
# COMPACT_ATOMS: atom_id res chain seq x y z
N MET A 1 -24.32 -11.26 0.60
CA MET A 1 -22.85 -11.18 0.44
C MET A 1 -22.43 -12.32 -0.46
N ASN A 2 -21.74 -12.02 -1.56
CA ASN A 2 -21.33 -13.00 -2.59
C ASN A 2 -19.83 -13.28 -2.58
N VAL A 3 -19.04 -12.32 -2.10
CA VAL A 3 -17.59 -12.45 -1.91
C VAL A 3 -17.26 -11.91 -0.52
N ALA A 4 -16.45 -12.64 0.23
CA ALA A 4 -15.88 -12.20 1.48
C ALA A 4 -14.43 -11.76 1.25
N ARG A 5 -14.14 -10.48 1.51
CA ARG A 5 -12.80 -9.89 1.40
C ARG A 5 -12.06 -10.05 2.72
N PHE A 6 -10.86 -10.63 2.66
CA PHE A 6 -9.92 -10.74 3.77
C PHE A 6 -8.79 -9.75 3.52
N ASN A 7 -8.72 -8.69 4.33
CA ASN A 7 -7.73 -7.63 4.17
C ASN A 7 -6.46 -7.97 4.97
N PHE A 8 -5.38 -8.36 4.28
CA PHE A 8 -4.12 -8.77 4.91
C PHE A 8 -3.20 -7.61 5.29
N SER A 9 -3.62 -6.35 5.07
CA SER A 9 -2.99 -5.20 5.72
C SER A 9 -3.11 -5.23 7.26
N HIS A 10 -4.06 -6.01 7.78
CA HIS A 10 -4.30 -6.18 9.22
C HIS A 10 -4.54 -7.65 9.57
N GLY A 11 -4.38 -7.95 10.86
CA GLY A 11 -4.66 -9.27 11.43
C GLY A 11 -3.62 -10.33 11.09
N SER A 12 -3.65 -11.42 11.87
CA SER A 12 -2.77 -12.57 11.67
C SER A 12 -3.43 -13.65 10.79
N HIS A 13 -2.64 -14.59 10.29
CA HIS A 13 -3.18 -15.78 9.60
C HIS A 13 -4.17 -16.55 10.49
N GLU A 14 -3.94 -16.62 11.80
CA GLU A 14 -4.86 -17.29 12.73
C GLU A 14 -6.21 -16.57 12.83
N GLU A 15 -6.21 -15.24 12.87
CA GLU A 15 -7.43 -14.44 12.88
C GLU A 15 -8.23 -14.57 11.59
N HIS A 16 -7.54 -14.50 10.45
CA HIS A 16 -8.15 -14.74 9.14
C HIS A 16 -8.68 -16.17 9.02
N LYS A 17 -7.95 -17.17 9.52
CA LYS A 17 -8.39 -18.57 9.50
C LYS A 17 -9.67 -18.77 10.31
N ARG A 18 -9.72 -18.24 11.54
CA ARG A 18 -10.93 -18.29 12.38
C ARG A 18 -12.13 -17.63 11.70
N SER A 19 -11.90 -16.58 10.92
CA SER A 19 -12.96 -15.87 10.19
C SER A 19 -13.41 -16.66 8.96
N LEU A 20 -12.48 -17.27 8.23
CA LEU A 20 -12.73 -18.15 7.09
C LEU A 20 -13.52 -19.41 7.49
N ASP A 21 -13.15 -20.05 8.59
CA ASP A 21 -13.84 -21.24 9.08
C ASP A 21 -15.28 -20.95 9.47
N ARG A 22 -15.50 -19.81 10.13
CA ARG A 22 -16.85 -19.31 10.44
C ARG A 22 -17.65 -19.03 9.17
N LEU A 23 -17.04 -18.36 8.19
CA LEU A 23 -17.67 -18.07 6.91
C LEU A 23 -18.12 -19.36 6.21
N ARG A 24 -17.21 -20.32 6.04
CA ARG A 24 -17.49 -21.60 5.36
C ARG A 24 -18.57 -22.41 6.08
N LYS A 25 -18.53 -22.45 7.42
CA LYS A 25 -19.58 -23.11 8.22
C LYS A 25 -20.97 -22.51 7.97
N VAL A 26 -21.06 -21.18 7.98
CA VAL A 26 -22.34 -20.48 7.74
C VAL A 26 -22.80 -20.63 6.30
N ALA A 27 -21.89 -20.51 5.34
CA ALA A 27 -22.17 -20.69 3.91
C ALA A 27 -22.73 -22.09 3.63
N ALA A 28 -22.11 -23.13 4.19
CA ALA A 28 -22.57 -24.52 4.09
C ALA A 28 -23.97 -24.71 4.72
N SER A 29 -24.22 -24.16 5.92
CA SER A 29 -25.53 -24.27 6.58
C SER A 29 -26.67 -23.59 5.82
N LYS A 30 -26.34 -22.65 4.92
CA LYS A 30 -27.29 -21.89 4.11
C LYS A 30 -27.28 -22.31 2.64
N SER A 31 -26.55 -23.37 2.29
CA SER A 31 -26.35 -23.81 0.90
C SER A 31 -25.96 -22.65 -0.04
N SER A 32 -25.17 -21.71 0.48
CA SER A 32 -24.80 -20.48 -0.21
C SER A 32 -23.36 -20.59 -0.70
N ASN A 33 -23.12 -20.27 -1.96
CA ASN A 33 -21.76 -20.17 -2.50
C ASN A 33 -21.24 -18.74 -2.27
N ILE A 34 -20.20 -18.63 -1.45
CA ILE A 34 -19.53 -17.35 -1.17
C ILE A 34 -18.06 -17.51 -1.52
N ALA A 35 -17.59 -16.70 -2.47
CA ALA A 35 -16.18 -16.68 -2.83
C ALA A 35 -15.35 -15.96 -1.76
N VAL A 36 -14.08 -16.33 -1.66
CA VAL A 36 -13.11 -15.80 -0.72
C VAL A 36 -12.03 -15.05 -1.51
N LEU A 37 -11.89 -13.77 -1.21
CA LEU A 37 -10.92 -12.89 -1.84
C LEU A 37 -9.85 -12.51 -0.81
N LEU A 38 -8.62 -12.93 -1.03
CA LEU A 38 -7.45 -12.49 -0.29
C LEU A 38 -6.97 -11.16 -0.88
N ASP A 39 -7.02 -10.09 -0.10
CA ASP A 39 -6.53 -8.78 -0.52
C ASP A 39 -5.14 -8.55 0.08
N THR A 40 -4.11 -8.52 -0.76
CA THR A 40 -2.72 -8.39 -0.34
C THR A 40 -2.47 -7.01 0.25
N LYS A 41 -1.49 -6.92 1.15
CA LYS A 41 -1.11 -5.64 1.73
C LYS A 41 -0.45 -4.74 0.69
N GLY A 42 0.46 -5.33 -0.10
CA GLY A 42 1.25 -4.64 -1.11
C GLY A 42 2.37 -3.78 -0.53
N PRO A 43 3.22 -3.24 -1.41
CA PRO A 43 4.30 -2.34 -1.03
C PRO A 43 3.72 -1.02 -0.51
N GLU A 44 4.24 -0.57 0.61
CA GLU A 44 3.83 0.70 1.23
C GLU A 44 5.02 1.35 1.92
N ILE A 45 5.05 2.67 1.87
CA ILE A 45 5.96 3.48 2.67
C ILE A 45 5.23 3.82 3.98
N ARG A 46 5.93 3.68 5.10
CA ARG A 46 5.38 3.92 6.44
C ARG A 46 6.28 4.84 7.24
N THR A 47 5.70 5.69 8.07
CA THR A 47 6.44 6.45 9.08
C THR A 47 7.00 5.51 10.16
N GLY A 48 8.12 5.91 10.74
CA GLY A 48 8.86 5.16 11.74
C GLY A 48 8.22 5.17 13.12
N LEU A 49 9.05 4.89 14.11
CA LEU A 49 8.67 4.79 15.51
C LEU A 49 9.10 6.04 16.29
N PHE A 50 8.48 6.22 17.44
CA PHE A 50 8.86 7.25 18.39
C PHE A 50 9.70 6.65 19.51
N ASP A 51 10.55 7.47 20.11
CA ASP A 51 11.02 7.21 21.45
C ASP A 51 9.85 7.43 22.42
N LYS A 52 9.22 6.33 22.85
CA LYS A 52 8.03 6.36 23.71
C LYS A 52 8.28 6.97 25.08
N SER A 53 9.54 7.16 25.48
CA SER A 53 9.85 7.90 26.72
C SER A 53 9.70 9.42 26.55
N VAL A 54 9.67 9.91 25.31
CA VAL A 54 9.66 11.35 24.99
C VAL A 54 8.41 11.76 24.20
N LEU A 55 7.97 10.92 23.26
CA LEU A 55 6.90 11.23 22.30
C LEU A 55 5.88 10.10 22.18
N THR A 56 4.62 10.50 22.18
CA THR A 56 3.48 9.61 21.88
C THR A 56 2.84 9.93 20.52
N GLN A 57 2.97 11.18 20.07
CA GLN A 57 2.51 11.67 18.77
C GLN A 57 3.34 12.88 18.33
N LEU A 58 3.34 13.14 17.01
CA LEU A 58 3.92 14.34 16.42
C LEU A 58 2.83 15.39 16.28
N GLU A 59 3.04 16.54 16.92
CA GLU A 59 2.24 17.75 16.71
C GLU A 59 2.98 18.68 15.75
N LEU A 60 2.41 18.92 14.58
CA LEU A 60 3.01 19.68 13.50
C LEU A 60 2.16 20.91 13.19
N LYS A 61 2.78 22.08 13.05
CA LYS A 61 2.11 23.32 12.67
C LYS A 61 2.47 23.71 11.24
N ARG A 62 1.51 24.30 10.56
CA ARG A 62 1.71 24.87 9.22
C ARG A 62 2.86 25.87 9.23
N GLY A 63 3.75 25.72 8.26
CA GLY A 63 4.93 26.56 8.07
C GLY A 63 6.18 26.06 8.78
N ASP A 64 6.08 25.04 9.66
CA ASP A 64 7.25 24.45 10.30
C ASP A 64 8.10 23.67 9.28
N ASP A 65 9.41 23.65 9.54
CA ASP A 65 10.34 22.73 8.88
C ASP A 65 10.28 21.35 9.54
N PHE A 66 10.20 20.31 8.70
CA PHE A 66 10.12 18.91 9.12
C PHE A 66 10.99 18.03 8.23
N THR A 67 11.75 17.13 8.84
CA THR A 67 12.64 16.21 8.12
C THR A 67 12.11 14.77 8.14
N LEU A 68 11.96 14.17 6.96
CA LEU A 68 11.83 12.72 6.82
C LEU A 68 13.21 12.12 6.58
N ILE A 69 13.53 11.01 7.25
CA ILE A 69 14.76 10.25 7.01
C ILE A 69 14.44 8.84 6.52
N GLY A 70 15.16 8.38 5.50
CA GLY A 70 15.12 7.01 4.98
C GLY A 70 15.79 5.99 5.91
N ASP A 71 15.40 5.99 7.20
CA ASP A 71 15.83 5.04 8.22
C ASP A 71 14.63 4.67 9.09
N TYR A 72 14.14 3.43 8.95
CA TYR A 72 12.99 2.95 9.70
C TYR A 72 13.31 2.61 11.17
N SER A 73 14.59 2.41 11.48
CA SER A 73 15.05 2.12 12.85
C SER A 73 15.16 3.38 13.70
N TYR A 74 15.22 4.56 13.07
CA TYR A 74 15.24 5.85 13.75
C TYR A 74 13.99 6.04 14.62
N LYS A 75 14.23 6.24 15.91
CA LYS A 75 13.20 6.55 16.90
C LYS A 75 13.16 8.06 17.09
N ALA A 76 12.10 8.70 16.61
CA ALA A 76 11.95 10.14 16.74
C ALA A 76 11.82 10.54 18.21
N ASN A 77 12.64 11.50 18.64
CA ASN A 77 12.64 12.07 19.99
C ASN A 77 12.27 13.56 20.00
N CYS A 78 11.93 14.14 18.84
CA CYS A 78 11.43 15.51 18.71
C CYS A 78 10.39 15.63 17.59
N SER A 79 9.61 16.71 17.60
CA SER A 79 8.56 16.95 16.58
C SER A 79 9.07 17.43 15.22
N LYS A 80 10.38 17.37 14.96
CA LYS A 80 11.00 17.92 13.74
C LYS A 80 11.55 16.88 12.78
N LYS A 81 11.66 15.62 13.21
CA LYS A 81 12.30 14.57 12.41
C LYS A 81 11.62 13.22 12.63
N LEU A 82 11.40 12.47 11.56
CA LEU A 82 10.80 11.14 11.62
C LEU A 82 11.40 10.18 10.58
N GLY A 83 11.62 8.94 10.99
CA GLY A 83 12.04 7.87 10.10
C GLY A 83 10.94 7.44 9.14
N CYS A 84 11.30 6.80 8.04
CA CYS A 84 10.36 6.12 7.16
C CYS A 84 10.95 4.82 6.63
N SER A 85 10.07 3.93 6.15
CA SER A 85 10.45 2.61 5.66
C SER A 85 11.04 2.59 4.25
N TYR A 86 11.23 3.75 3.63
CA TYR A 86 11.76 3.85 2.26
C TYR A 86 13.12 4.55 2.28
N GLU A 87 14.19 3.75 2.18
CA GLU A 87 15.55 4.26 2.29
C GLU A 87 15.92 5.22 1.16
N GLN A 88 15.37 4.99 -0.05
CA GLN A 88 15.62 5.79 -1.25
C GLN A 88 14.73 7.04 -1.35
N ILE A 89 14.07 7.44 -0.26
CA ILE A 89 13.15 8.60 -0.28
C ILE A 89 13.85 9.88 -0.77
N ALA A 90 15.08 10.13 -0.33
CA ALA A 90 15.85 11.32 -0.71
C ALA A 90 16.27 11.35 -2.19
N GLU A 91 16.40 10.16 -2.81
CA GLU A 91 16.71 10.01 -4.25
C GLU A 91 15.46 10.16 -5.12
N SER A 92 14.31 9.78 -4.57
CA SER A 92 13.04 9.67 -5.31
C SER A 92 12.29 11.00 -5.41
N VAL A 93 12.45 11.88 -4.42
CA VAL A 93 11.74 13.15 -4.34
C VAL A 93 12.58 14.33 -4.86
N LYS A 94 11.90 15.37 -5.32
CA LYS A 94 12.47 16.62 -5.82
C LYS A 94 11.83 17.82 -5.10
N PRO A 95 12.57 18.93 -4.94
CA PRO A 95 12.00 20.17 -4.41
C PRO A 95 10.69 20.57 -5.11
N GLY A 96 9.71 21.01 -4.31
CA GLY A 96 8.38 21.39 -4.76
C GLY A 96 7.37 20.25 -4.85
N GLN A 97 7.79 18.98 -4.75
CA GLN A 97 6.85 17.85 -4.74
C GLN A 97 6.15 17.72 -3.38
N GLN A 98 4.96 17.13 -3.41
CA GLN A 98 4.20 16.85 -2.20
C GLN A 98 4.52 15.46 -1.66
N ILE A 99 4.46 15.32 -0.34
CA ILE A 99 4.47 14.04 0.37
C ILE A 99 3.22 14.03 1.26
N LEU A 100 2.40 12.99 1.11
CA LEU A 100 1.17 12.83 1.87
C LEU A 100 1.40 11.78 2.96
N VAL A 101 1.07 12.12 4.21
CA VAL A 101 1.23 11.22 5.36
C VAL A 101 -0.12 10.99 6.02
N ALA A 102 -0.38 9.76 6.47
CA ALA A 102 -1.63 9.33 7.10
C ALA A 102 -2.85 9.64 6.22
N ASP A 103 -2.87 9.07 5.02
CA ASP A 103 -3.95 9.27 4.03
C ASP A 103 -4.20 10.76 3.68
N GLY A 104 -3.15 11.57 3.70
CA GLY A 104 -3.21 13.01 3.41
C GLY A 104 -3.62 13.89 4.60
N ALA A 105 -3.74 13.34 5.81
CA ALA A 105 -3.99 14.14 7.02
C ALA A 105 -2.84 15.11 7.32
N LEU A 106 -1.61 14.78 6.92
CA LEU A 106 -0.47 15.69 6.88
C LEU A 106 0.03 15.82 5.44
N VAL A 107 0.14 17.05 4.97
CA VAL A 107 0.73 17.41 3.68
C VAL A 107 2.07 18.11 3.92
N LEU A 108 3.10 17.60 3.25
CA LEU A 108 4.45 18.14 3.27
C LEU A 108 4.84 18.57 1.86
N THR A 109 5.49 19.71 1.73
CA THR A 109 6.14 20.11 0.46
C THR A 109 7.65 19.96 0.61
N VAL A 110 8.28 19.22 -0.27
CA VAL A 110 9.73 19.03 -0.27
C VAL A 110 10.43 20.35 -0.53
N VAL A 111 11.35 20.73 0.35
CA VAL A 111 12.21 21.92 0.23
C VAL A 111 13.56 21.52 -0.36
N SER A 112 14.17 20.46 0.18
CA SER A 112 15.47 19.94 -0.27
C SER A 112 15.63 18.46 0.08
N SER A 113 16.48 17.76 -0.66
CA SER A 113 16.90 16.39 -0.34
C SER A 113 18.43 16.32 -0.17
N ASP A 114 18.86 15.55 0.82
CA ASP A 114 20.24 15.22 1.13
C ASP A 114 20.40 13.69 1.00
N VAL A 115 20.84 13.26 -0.17
CA VAL A 115 20.97 11.84 -0.53
C VAL A 115 21.98 11.11 0.37
N PRO A 116 23.21 11.63 0.61
CA PRO A 116 24.16 10.99 1.53
C PRO A 116 23.61 10.69 2.92
N ASN A 117 22.79 11.59 3.48
CA ASN A 117 22.18 11.41 4.80
C ASN A 117 20.79 10.75 4.76
N LYS A 118 20.26 10.46 3.56
CA LYS A 118 18.90 9.95 3.33
C LYS A 118 17.82 10.89 3.90
N GLU A 119 18.06 12.19 3.94
CA GLU A 119 17.17 13.17 4.55
C GLU A 119 16.40 13.98 3.51
N VAL A 120 15.15 14.28 3.82
CA VAL A 120 14.28 15.14 3.03
C VAL A 120 13.70 16.21 3.93
N THR A 121 14.16 17.44 3.76
CA THR A 121 13.60 18.59 4.45
C THR A 121 12.34 19.03 3.73
N CYS A 122 11.27 19.18 4.48
CA CYS A 122 9.95 19.54 4.01
C CYS A 122 9.41 20.74 4.79
N ARG A 123 8.52 21.50 4.16
CA ARG A 123 7.65 22.45 4.83
C ARG A 123 6.30 21.81 5.12
N VAL A 124 5.79 21.97 6.33
CA VAL A 124 4.47 21.51 6.74
C VAL A 124 3.39 22.43 6.15
N GLU A 125 2.45 21.88 5.38
CA GLU A 125 1.42 22.68 4.70
C GLU A 125 0.12 22.85 5.51
N ASN A 126 -0.10 22.02 6.52
CA ASN A 126 -1.27 22.08 7.41
C ASN A 126 -0.96 21.62 8.83
N ASN A 127 -1.76 22.07 9.80
CA ASN A 127 -1.67 21.55 11.16
C ASN A 127 -2.10 20.08 11.18
N ALA A 128 -1.35 19.22 11.88
CA ALA A 128 -1.67 17.80 11.98
C ALA A 128 -1.11 17.18 13.26
N SER A 129 -1.80 16.14 13.73
CA SER A 129 -1.30 15.24 14.77
C SER A 129 -1.16 13.84 14.18
N ILE A 130 0.06 13.30 14.20
CA ILE A 130 0.41 12.06 13.49
C ILE A 130 1.06 11.05 14.45
N GLY A 131 0.57 9.81 14.40
CA GLY A 131 1.11 8.68 15.16
C GLY A 131 2.21 7.89 14.43
N GLU A 132 2.62 6.77 15.01
CA GLU A 132 3.58 5.83 14.40
C GLU A 132 2.97 5.07 13.21
N ARG A 133 3.82 4.56 12.30
CA ARG A 133 3.44 3.61 11.23
C ARG A 133 2.29 4.07 10.33
N LYS A 134 2.19 5.38 10.11
CA LYS A 134 1.24 5.97 9.17
C LYS A 134 1.77 5.80 7.75
N ASN A 135 0.87 5.57 6.80
CA ASN A 135 1.27 5.45 5.40
C ASN A 135 1.83 6.77 4.88
N ILE A 136 2.77 6.68 3.95
CA ILE A 136 3.31 7.77 3.16
C ILE A 136 2.99 7.49 1.70
N CYS A 137 2.44 8.48 1.00
CA CYS A 137 2.22 8.47 -0.43
C CYS A 137 3.09 9.56 -1.07
N LEU A 138 3.67 9.24 -2.21
CA LEU A 138 4.57 10.09 -3.00
C LEU A 138 3.89 10.34 -4.37
N PRO A 139 2.96 11.31 -4.46
CA PRO A 139 2.11 11.46 -5.65
C PRO A 139 2.90 11.70 -6.92
N GLY A 140 2.63 10.91 -7.96
CA GLY A 140 3.29 11.05 -9.27
C GLY A 140 4.77 10.65 -9.26
N ILE A 141 5.24 10.00 -8.20
CA ILE A 141 6.62 9.50 -8.10
C ILE A 141 6.59 7.97 -8.23
N ARG A 142 7.45 7.46 -9.11
CA ARG A 142 7.67 6.03 -9.22
C ARG A 142 8.44 5.54 -7.99
N VAL A 143 7.76 4.79 -7.14
CA VAL A 143 8.36 4.19 -5.93
C VAL A 143 9.02 2.87 -6.32
N ASP A 144 10.33 2.78 -6.11
CA ASP A 144 11.10 1.56 -6.36
C ASP A 144 11.02 0.62 -5.15
N LEU A 145 9.85 -0.01 -4.99
CA LEU A 145 9.64 -1.12 -4.07
C LEU A 145 9.26 -2.39 -4.86
N PRO A 146 9.62 -3.59 -4.38
CA PRO A 146 9.11 -4.84 -4.93
C PRO A 146 7.58 -4.86 -4.92
N THR A 147 6.94 -5.40 -5.96
CA THR A 147 5.47 -5.42 -6.06
C THR A 147 4.82 -6.30 -4.98
N PHE A 148 5.56 -7.28 -4.45
CA PHE A 148 5.13 -8.12 -3.35
C PHE A 148 6.18 -8.10 -2.26
N SER A 149 5.77 -7.80 -1.03
CA SER A 149 6.62 -7.97 0.15
C SER A 149 6.77 -9.44 0.52
N GLU A 150 7.76 -9.78 1.35
CA GLU A 150 7.89 -11.13 1.93
C GLU A 150 6.61 -11.57 2.64
N LYS A 151 5.94 -10.63 3.30
CA LYS A 151 4.64 -10.86 3.94
C LYS A 151 3.56 -11.18 2.90
N ASP A 152 3.49 -10.47 1.78
CA ASP A 152 2.51 -10.77 0.74
C ASP A 152 2.71 -12.17 0.15
N VAL A 153 3.98 -12.57 -0.06
CA VAL A 153 4.31 -13.92 -0.52
C VAL A 153 3.87 -14.97 0.52
N ASP A 154 4.15 -14.74 1.81
CA ASP A 154 3.70 -15.60 2.90
C ASP A 154 2.17 -15.69 2.99
N ASP A 155 1.46 -14.56 2.87
CA ASP A 155 0.01 -14.52 2.86
C ASP A 155 -0.56 -15.32 1.68
N VAL A 156 0.01 -15.19 0.49
CA VAL A 156 -0.45 -15.92 -0.70
C VAL A 156 -0.17 -17.43 -0.58
N VAL A 157 1.06 -17.81 -0.26
CA VAL A 157 1.50 -19.21 -0.27
C VAL A 157 1.04 -19.95 0.98
N ASN A 158 1.30 -19.40 2.17
CA ASN A 158 1.05 -20.09 3.42
C ASN A 158 -0.37 -19.92 3.95
N PHE A 159 -1.12 -18.91 3.48
CA PHE A 159 -2.54 -18.79 3.78
C PHE A 159 -3.43 -19.02 2.57
N GLY A 160 -3.31 -18.21 1.52
CA GLY A 160 -4.24 -18.19 0.38
C GLY A 160 -4.39 -19.55 -0.29
N ILE A 161 -3.28 -20.09 -0.78
CA ILE A 161 -3.24 -21.39 -1.45
C ILE A 161 -3.66 -22.52 -0.51
N LYS A 162 -3.04 -22.62 0.68
CA LYS A 162 -3.35 -23.70 1.65
C LYS A 162 -4.81 -23.72 2.07
N ASN A 163 -5.48 -22.57 2.09
CA ASN A 163 -6.88 -22.48 2.46
C ASN A 163 -7.83 -22.48 1.26
N GLY A 164 -7.34 -22.53 0.02
CA GLY A 164 -8.17 -22.53 -1.19
C GLY A 164 -9.04 -21.28 -1.30
N VAL A 165 -8.41 -20.10 -1.31
CA VAL A 165 -9.11 -18.85 -1.66
C VAL A 165 -9.43 -18.83 -3.16
N ASP A 166 -10.50 -18.16 -3.56
CA ASP A 166 -10.94 -18.12 -4.95
C ASP A 166 -10.20 -17.06 -5.76
N CYS A 167 -9.91 -15.92 -5.14
CA CYS A 167 -9.23 -14.80 -5.78
C CYS A 167 -8.17 -14.17 -4.89
N ILE A 168 -7.15 -13.58 -5.52
CA ILE A 168 -6.21 -12.66 -4.90
C ILE A 168 -6.39 -11.28 -5.52
N ALA A 169 -6.76 -10.30 -4.70
CA ALA A 169 -6.70 -8.90 -5.09
C ALA A 169 -5.29 -8.37 -4.80
N ALA A 170 -4.49 -8.23 -5.85
CA ALA A 170 -3.09 -7.83 -5.76
C ALA A 170 -2.97 -6.31 -5.69
N SER A 171 -2.49 -5.79 -4.57
CA SER A 171 -2.29 -4.36 -4.32
C SER A 171 -1.13 -3.77 -5.14
N PHE A 172 -1.29 -2.52 -5.59
CA PHE A 172 -0.25 -1.73 -6.29
C PHE A 172 0.36 -2.42 -7.51
N ILE A 173 -0.47 -3.04 -8.34
CA ILE A 173 -0.02 -3.55 -9.64
C ILE A 173 0.30 -2.36 -10.56
N ARG A 174 1.54 -2.34 -11.08
CA ARG A 174 2.09 -1.25 -11.91
C ARG A 174 2.32 -1.67 -13.35
N THR A 175 2.56 -2.95 -13.59
CA THR A 175 2.90 -3.51 -14.91
C THR A 175 2.26 -4.88 -15.13
N GLY A 176 2.15 -5.31 -16.40
CA GLY A 176 1.76 -6.68 -16.71
C GLY A 176 2.75 -7.72 -16.15
N GLN A 177 4.04 -7.38 -16.04
CA GLN A 177 5.05 -8.25 -15.45
C GLN A 177 4.77 -8.54 -13.96
N ASP A 178 4.20 -7.60 -13.22
CA ASP A 178 3.79 -7.83 -11.83
C ASP A 178 2.75 -8.94 -11.73
N VAL A 179 1.79 -8.94 -12.66
CA VAL A 179 0.74 -9.96 -12.75
C VAL A 179 1.34 -11.32 -13.12
N LEU A 180 2.24 -11.35 -14.10
CA LEU A 180 2.96 -12.56 -14.51
C LEU A 180 3.80 -13.15 -13.37
N ASN A 181 4.46 -12.30 -12.56
CA ASN A 181 5.23 -12.72 -11.41
C ASN A 181 4.33 -13.39 -10.35
N LEU A 182 3.15 -12.80 -10.06
CA LEU A 182 2.18 -13.42 -9.16
C LEU A 182 1.62 -14.71 -9.72
N ARG A 183 1.32 -14.75 -11.02
CA ARG A 183 0.84 -15.95 -11.72
C ARG A 183 1.84 -17.09 -11.63
N LYS A 184 3.13 -16.78 -11.81
CA LYS A 184 4.23 -17.74 -11.62
C LYS A 184 4.31 -18.21 -10.15
N LEU A 185 4.24 -17.30 -9.18
CA LEU A 185 4.23 -17.65 -7.76
C LEU A 185 3.10 -18.63 -7.43
N LEU A 186 1.90 -18.39 -7.97
CA LEU A 186 0.76 -19.29 -7.81
C LEU A 186 1.02 -20.65 -8.44
N ALA A 187 1.49 -20.70 -9.69
CA ALA A 187 1.77 -21.95 -10.38
C ALA A 187 2.85 -22.78 -9.68
N ASP A 188 3.94 -22.16 -9.23
CA ASP A 188 5.03 -22.84 -8.55
C ASP A 188 4.59 -23.46 -7.20
N ASN A 189 3.43 -23.06 -6.66
CA ASN A 189 2.91 -23.49 -5.35
C ASN A 189 1.54 -24.20 -5.43
N GLY A 190 1.04 -24.55 -6.62
CA GLY A 190 -0.23 -25.29 -6.80
C GLY A 190 -1.49 -24.44 -6.67
N GLY A 191 -1.39 -23.13 -6.92
CA GLY A 191 -2.48 -22.15 -6.87
C GLY A 191 -3.01 -21.71 -8.24
N GLU A 192 -2.80 -22.48 -9.31
CA GLU A 192 -3.09 -22.10 -10.70
C GLU A 192 -4.56 -21.73 -10.94
N ALA A 193 -5.47 -22.31 -10.16
CA ALA A 193 -6.90 -22.04 -10.27
C ALA A 193 -7.33 -20.71 -9.65
N ILE A 194 -6.49 -20.10 -8.79
CA ILE A 194 -6.79 -18.86 -8.08
C ILE A 194 -6.77 -17.69 -9.06
N LYS A 195 -7.83 -16.89 -9.05
CA LYS A 195 -7.97 -15.73 -9.95
C LYS A 195 -7.20 -14.52 -9.44
N ILE A 196 -6.49 -13.84 -10.34
CA ILE A 196 -5.78 -12.59 -10.00
C ILE A 196 -6.68 -11.40 -10.32
N ILE A 197 -6.93 -10.56 -9.34
CA ILE A 197 -7.62 -9.27 -9.50
C ILE A 197 -6.59 -8.17 -9.29
N SER A 198 -6.17 -7.49 -10.35
CA SER A 198 -5.18 -6.41 -10.24
C SER A 198 -5.82 -5.13 -9.69
N LYS A 199 -5.28 -4.61 -8.59
CA LYS A 199 -5.74 -3.34 -8.00
C LYS A 199 -4.96 -2.17 -8.60
N ILE A 200 -5.65 -1.36 -9.39
CA ILE A 200 -5.09 -0.14 -9.98
C ILE A 200 -5.25 1.00 -8.97
N GLY A 201 -4.12 1.51 -8.48
CA GLY A 201 -4.08 2.46 -7.37
C GLY A 201 -3.09 3.61 -7.52
N ASN A 202 -2.34 3.68 -8.62
CA ASN A 202 -1.40 4.76 -8.90
C ASN A 202 -1.36 5.07 -10.40
N GLN A 203 -0.65 6.14 -10.76
CA GLN A 203 -0.49 6.63 -12.13
C GLN A 203 0.22 5.61 -13.02
N GLU A 204 1.28 4.95 -12.55
CA GLU A 204 2.01 3.95 -13.35
C GLU A 204 1.11 2.77 -13.76
N GLY A 205 0.27 2.27 -12.84
CA GLY A 205 -0.72 1.23 -13.16
C GLY A 205 -1.80 1.70 -14.14
N MET A 206 -2.12 2.99 -14.17
CA MET A 206 -3.03 3.57 -15.17
C MET A 206 -2.36 3.69 -16.54
N GLU A 207 -1.08 4.06 -16.59
CA GLU A 207 -0.30 4.20 -17.82
C GLU A 207 -0.07 2.85 -18.51
N HIS A 208 0.16 1.78 -17.74
CA HIS A 208 0.35 0.42 -18.25
C HIS A 208 -0.92 -0.44 -18.22
N PHE A 209 -2.09 0.18 -18.05
CA PHE A 209 -3.35 -0.53 -17.81
C PHE A 209 -3.65 -1.61 -18.84
N ASP A 210 -3.43 -1.33 -20.13
CA ASP A 210 -3.74 -2.27 -21.22
C ASP A 210 -2.94 -3.58 -21.07
N LYS A 211 -1.65 -3.49 -20.69
CA LYS A 211 -0.81 -4.66 -20.42
C LYS A 211 -1.17 -5.38 -19.12
N ILE A 212 -1.66 -4.67 -18.12
CA ILE A 212 -2.19 -5.29 -16.90
C ILE A 212 -3.47 -6.06 -17.21
N LEU A 213 -4.34 -5.49 -18.06
CA LEU A 213 -5.60 -6.06 -18.46
C LEU A 213 -5.43 -7.36 -19.28
N GLU A 214 -4.43 -7.41 -20.17
CA GLU A 214 -4.07 -8.62 -20.94
C GLU A 214 -3.74 -9.80 -20.03
N GLU A 215 -3.14 -9.56 -18.86
CA GLU A 215 -2.55 -10.61 -18.02
C GLU A 215 -3.40 -10.99 -16.79
N THR A 216 -4.40 -10.19 -16.42
CA THR A 216 -5.18 -10.35 -15.19
C THR A 216 -6.50 -11.09 -15.40
N ASP A 217 -7.06 -11.68 -14.35
CA ASP A 217 -8.40 -12.29 -14.40
C ASP A 217 -9.51 -11.28 -14.05
N GLY A 218 -9.14 -10.11 -13.51
CA GLY A 218 -10.07 -9.03 -13.21
C GLY A 218 -9.37 -7.76 -12.73
N ILE A 219 -10.12 -6.66 -12.68
CA ILE A 219 -9.62 -5.35 -12.23
C ILE A 219 -10.39 -4.88 -11.00
N MET A 220 -9.69 -4.27 -10.06
CA MET A 220 -10.27 -3.51 -8.96
C MET A 220 -9.76 -2.07 -9.00
N ILE A 221 -10.65 -1.10 -9.20
CA ILE A 221 -10.29 0.31 -9.21
C ILE A 221 -10.22 0.83 -7.77
N ALA A 222 -9.01 1.00 -7.25
CA ALA A 222 -8.76 1.45 -5.89
C ALA A 222 -8.85 2.98 -5.78
N ARG A 223 -10.02 3.56 -6.06
CA ARG A 223 -10.27 5.02 -6.17
C ARG A 223 -9.70 5.84 -4.99
N GLY A 224 -9.77 5.31 -3.77
CA GLY A 224 -9.26 6.01 -2.58
C GLY A 224 -7.74 6.19 -2.61
N VAL A 225 -7.01 5.13 -2.99
CA VAL A 225 -5.54 5.19 -3.14
C VAL A 225 -5.16 5.97 -4.39
N LEU A 226 -5.86 5.72 -5.50
CA LEU A 226 -5.63 6.43 -6.75
C LEU A 226 -5.81 7.94 -6.59
N GLY A 227 -6.84 8.40 -5.87
CA GLY A 227 -7.06 9.83 -5.60
C GLY A 227 -6.05 10.49 -4.66
N MET A 228 -5.15 9.72 -4.03
CA MET A 228 -3.99 10.26 -3.34
C MET A 228 -2.79 10.46 -4.29
N ASP A 229 -2.69 9.61 -5.31
CA ASP A 229 -1.56 9.62 -6.25
C ASP A 229 -1.79 10.55 -7.45
N ILE A 230 -3.03 10.64 -7.93
CA ILE A 230 -3.45 11.57 -8.99
C ILE A 230 -4.44 12.61 -8.46
N ALA A 231 -4.59 13.72 -9.18
CA ALA A 231 -5.57 14.74 -8.83
C ALA A 231 -6.98 14.13 -8.68
N PRO A 232 -7.73 14.43 -7.59
CA PRO A 232 -9.04 13.81 -7.33
C PRO A 232 -10.05 13.93 -8.49
N ALA A 233 -10.00 15.02 -9.25
CA ALA A 233 -10.84 15.22 -10.43
C ALA A 233 -10.57 14.20 -11.54
N LYS A 234 -9.31 13.75 -11.69
CA LYS A 234 -8.89 12.78 -12.70
C LYS A 234 -9.33 11.35 -12.40
N VAL A 235 -9.68 11.03 -11.15
CA VAL A 235 -10.15 9.68 -10.75
C VAL A 235 -11.46 9.30 -11.46
N ARG A 236 -12.24 10.30 -11.89
CA ARG A 236 -13.51 10.10 -12.60
C ARG A 236 -13.42 10.46 -14.09
N GLU A 237 -12.24 10.82 -14.58
CA GLU A 237 -12.09 11.33 -15.94
C GLU A 237 -12.26 10.19 -16.95
N GLU A 238 -13.18 10.36 -17.88
CA GLU A 238 -13.34 9.48 -19.02
C GLU A 238 -12.22 9.82 -20.02
N LYS A 239 -11.52 8.81 -20.56
CA LYS A 239 -10.62 9.06 -21.70
C LYS A 239 -11.46 9.70 -22.81
N PRO A 240 -11.11 10.91 -23.32
CA PRO A 240 -11.76 11.42 -24.51
C PRO A 240 -11.58 10.39 -25.62
N THR A 241 -12.71 10.03 -26.23
CA THR A 241 -12.80 9.03 -27.32
C THR A 241 -12.24 9.58 -28.62
#